data_AF-A0A7C1HHJ4-F1
#
_entry.id   AF-A0A7C1HHJ4-F1
#
_cell.length_a   1.000
_cell.length_b   1.000
_cell.length_c   1.000
_cell.angle_alpha   90.00
_cell.angle_beta   90.00
_cell.angle_gamma   90.00
#
_symmetry.space_group_name_H-M   'P 1'
#
loop_
_entity.id
_entity.type
_entity.pdbx_description
1 polymer ?
#
loop_
_entity_poly.entity_id
_entity_poly.type
_entity_poly.pdbx_seq_one_letter_code
_entity_poly.pdbx_strand_id
1 'polypeptide(L)'
;MKIAETYSHLNGLEFLLVHKPALWREIQSVITAVDASKCRTKVSKEKTMKGRLLFSPIDMNAAFNRLLRKKSWDESRVSYWVTRSEKLIRKTLTMSAEEQKREIEA
;
A
#
# COMPACT_ATOMS: atom_id res chain seq x y z
N MET A 1 -1.48 -8.45 14.92
CA MET A 1 -2.25 -7.21 15.22
C MET A 1 -3.73 -7.54 15.12
N LYS A 2 -4.64 -6.58 15.35
CA LYS A 2 -6.09 -6.80 15.14
C LYS A 2 -6.64 -5.76 14.18
N ILE A 3 -7.61 -6.17 13.36
CA ILE A 3 -8.42 -5.24 12.58
C ILE A 3 -9.47 -4.69 13.54
N ALA A 4 -9.40 -3.38 13.81
CA ALA A 4 -10.38 -2.72 14.66
C ALA A 4 -11.59 -2.24 13.83
N GLU A 5 -11.33 -1.69 12.64
CA GLU A 5 -12.34 -1.08 11.78
C GLU A 5 -12.03 -1.38 10.31
N THR A 6 -13.06 -1.33 9.46
CA THR A 6 -12.95 -1.44 8.01
C THR A 6 -13.84 -0.42 7.34
N TYR A 7 -13.35 0.25 6.29
CA TYR A 7 -14.11 1.16 5.46
C TYR A 7 -14.08 0.68 4.00
N SER A 8 -15.25 0.46 3.39
CA SER A 8 -15.36 0.05 1.99
C SER A 8 -15.68 1.25 1.10
N HIS A 9 -14.65 1.80 0.45
CA HIS A 9 -14.83 2.86 -0.54
C HIS A 9 -15.27 2.27 -1.88
N LEU A 10 -16.35 2.79 -2.46
CA LEU A 10 -16.91 2.34 -3.75
C LEU A 10 -17.11 0.81 -3.82
N ASN A 11 -17.52 0.20 -2.70
CA ASN A 11 -17.70 -1.25 -2.56
C ASN A 11 -16.44 -2.09 -2.88
N GLY A 12 -15.25 -1.53 -2.62
CA GLY A 12 -13.99 -2.22 -2.88
C GLY A 12 -13.80 -3.49 -2.05
N LEU A 13 -14.29 -3.53 -0.81
CA LEU A 13 -14.25 -4.75 0.01
C LEU A 13 -15.16 -5.84 -0.57
N GLU A 14 -16.37 -5.48 -0.99
CA GLU A 14 -17.34 -6.38 -1.62
C GLU A 14 -16.77 -6.95 -2.92
N PHE A 15 -16.09 -6.14 -3.72
CA PHE A 15 -15.37 -6.62 -4.90
C PHE A 15 -14.34 -7.70 -4.52
N LEU A 16 -13.56 -7.48 -3.45
CA LEU A 16 -12.63 -8.49 -2.95
C LEU A 16 -13.35 -9.74 -2.46
N LEU A 17 -14.46 -9.61 -1.72
CA LEU A 17 -15.20 -10.75 -1.19
C LEU A 17 -15.82 -11.62 -2.29
N VAL A 18 -16.33 -11.01 -3.37
CA VAL A 18 -16.96 -11.73 -4.48
C VAL A 18 -15.92 -12.27 -5.46
N HIS A 19 -14.97 -11.45 -5.89
CA HIS A 19 -14.09 -11.78 -7.01
C HIS A 19 -12.69 -12.24 -6.59
N LYS A 20 -12.24 -11.88 -5.38
CA LYS A 20 -10.89 -12.18 -4.85
C LYS A 20 -10.91 -12.62 -3.37
N PRO A 21 -11.78 -13.57 -2.94
CA PRO A 21 -11.95 -13.89 -1.52
C PRO A 21 -10.69 -14.47 -0.87
N ALA A 22 -9.82 -15.12 -1.65
CA ALA A 22 -8.52 -15.58 -1.18
C ALA A 22 -7.60 -14.40 -0.80
N LEU A 23 -7.63 -13.32 -1.58
CA LEU A 23 -6.82 -12.13 -1.33
C LEU A 23 -7.26 -11.43 -0.04
N TRP A 24 -8.56 -11.32 0.20
CA TRP A 24 -9.06 -10.74 1.45
C TRP A 24 -8.63 -11.55 2.68
N ARG A 25 -8.78 -12.88 2.64
CA ARG A 25 -8.33 -13.77 3.72
C ARG A 25 -6.82 -13.67 3.95
N GLU A 26 -6.05 -13.49 2.89
CA GLU A 26 -4.61 -13.32 2.98
C GLU A 26 -4.21 -12.02 3.68
N ILE A 27 -4.84 -10.90 3.32
CA ILE A 27 -4.64 -9.60 4.00
C ILE A 27 -4.93 -9.74 5.50
N GLN A 28 -6.06 -10.34 5.85
CA GLN A 28 -6.44 -10.59 7.25
C GLN A 28 -5.40 -11.47 7.96
N SER A 29 -4.94 -12.53 7.30
CA SER A 29 -3.91 -13.44 7.84
C SER A 29 -2.59 -12.71 8.12
N VAL A 30 -2.14 -11.85 7.20
CA VAL A 30 -0.94 -11.04 7.38
C VAL A 30 -1.08 -10.10 8.58
N ILE A 31 -2.19 -9.37 8.69
CA ILE A 31 -2.43 -8.44 9.81
C ILE A 31 -2.41 -9.17 11.15
N THR A 32 -3.07 -10.33 11.24
CA THR A 32 -3.10 -11.14 12.46
C THR A 32 -1.70 -11.64 12.82
N ALA A 33 -0.90 -12.04 11.83
CA ALA A 33 0.45 -12.59 12.03
C ALA A 33 1.50 -11.55 12.48
N VAL A 34 1.27 -10.25 12.33
CA VAL A 34 2.18 -9.22 12.84
C VAL A 34 2.16 -9.21 14.38
N ASP A 35 3.27 -9.60 14.99
CA ASP A 35 3.48 -9.47 16.44
C ASP A 35 3.93 -8.05 16.78
N ALA A 36 2.98 -7.22 17.21
CA ALA A 36 3.24 -5.81 17.54
C ALA A 36 4.19 -5.66 18.75
N SER A 37 4.23 -6.63 19.66
CA SER A 37 5.07 -6.54 20.87
C SER A 37 6.56 -6.45 20.50
N LYS A 38 6.97 -7.18 19.46
CA LYS A 38 8.33 -7.16 18.91
C LYS A 38 8.68 -5.86 18.19
N CYS A 39 7.68 -5.05 17.83
CA CYS A 39 7.89 -3.75 17.21
C CYS A 39 7.98 -2.62 18.25
N ARG A 40 7.86 -2.89 19.55
CA ARG A 40 7.93 -1.86 20.60
C ARG A 40 9.38 -1.55 20.99
N THR A 41 10.14 -1.00 20.06
CA THR A 41 11.60 -0.80 20.15
C THR A 41 12.03 0.66 20.12
N LYS A 42 11.13 1.58 19.72
CA LYS A 42 11.47 3.00 19.51
C LYS A 42 11.57 3.71 20.86
N VAL A 43 12.77 4.17 21.20
CA VAL A 43 12.96 5.10 22.32
C VAL A 43 12.63 6.52 21.87
N SER A 44 11.63 7.15 22.50
CA SER A 44 11.19 8.48 22.12
C SER A 44 12.22 9.57 22.45
N LYS A 45 12.39 10.50 21.51
CA LYS A 45 13.21 11.73 21.66
C LYS A 45 12.34 12.98 21.81
N GLU A 46 11.02 12.83 21.82
CA GLU A 46 10.07 13.94 21.90
C GLU A 46 10.07 14.55 23.31
N LYS A 47 9.94 15.88 23.40
CA LYS A 47 10.03 16.61 24.67
C LYS A 47 9.07 16.07 25.75
N THR A 48 7.85 15.72 25.37
CA THR A 48 6.79 15.26 26.28
C THR A 48 6.88 13.77 26.63
N MET A 49 7.72 13.00 25.94
CA MET A 49 7.74 11.53 26.05
C MET A 49 9.15 10.94 26.04
N LYS A 50 10.18 11.76 26.26
CA LYS A 50 11.59 11.39 26.16
C LYS A 50 11.90 10.13 26.99
N GLY A 51 12.58 9.17 26.36
CA GLY A 51 12.98 7.90 26.99
C GLY A 51 11.89 6.82 27.03
N ARG A 52 10.63 7.12 26.70
CA ARG A 52 9.58 6.09 26.65
C ARG A 52 9.79 5.14 25.47
N LEU A 53 9.53 3.86 25.71
CA LEU A 53 9.53 2.81 24.69
C LEU A 53 8.18 2.73 23.98
N LEU A 54 8.18 3.05 22.69
CA LEU A 54 7.03 3.13 21.81
C LEU A 54 7.11 2.10 20.70
N PHE A 55 6.01 1.93 19.97
CA PHE A 55 6.01 1.16 18.74
C PHE A 55 6.80 1.88 17.64
N SER A 56 7.76 1.16 17.06
CA SER A 56 8.57 1.61 15.95
C SER A 56 7.79 1.42 14.64
N PRO A 57 7.51 2.50 13.90
CA PRO A 57 6.89 2.38 12.59
C PRO A 57 7.80 1.66 11.58
N ILE A 58 9.13 1.78 11.74
CA ILE A 58 10.12 1.11 10.89
C ILE A 58 10.01 -0.42 11.07
N ASP A 59 9.98 -0.89 12.31
CA ASP A 59 9.91 -2.31 12.63
C ASP A 59 8.56 -2.89 12.22
N MET A 60 7.48 -2.10 12.35
CA MET A 60 6.15 -2.49 11.93
C MET A 60 6.09 -2.63 10.40
N ASN A 61 6.60 -1.66 9.65
CA ASN A 61 6.70 -1.73 8.19
C ASN A 61 7.55 -2.92 7.74
N ALA A 62 8.67 -3.19 8.42
CA ALA A 62 9.52 -4.35 8.13
C ALA A 62 8.79 -5.67 8.40
N ALA A 63 8.00 -5.77 9.48
CA ALA A 63 7.20 -6.95 9.79
C ALA A 63 6.13 -7.21 8.72
N PHE A 64 5.40 -6.17 8.31
CA PHE A 64 4.44 -6.26 7.22
C PHE A 64 5.10 -6.65 5.90
N ASN A 65 6.17 -5.96 5.49
CA ASN A 65 6.90 -6.26 4.26
C ASN A 65 7.36 -7.72 4.20
N ARG A 66 7.93 -8.25 5.28
CA ARG A 66 8.35 -9.65 5.35
C ARG A 66 7.18 -10.62 5.18
N LEU A 67 6.05 -10.36 5.82
CA LEU A 67 4.88 -11.25 5.76
C LEU A 67 4.18 -11.18 4.40
N LEU A 68 4.09 -9.99 3.81
CA LEU A 68 3.56 -9.79 2.45
C LEU A 68 4.45 -10.47 1.39
N ARG A 69 5.78 -10.35 1.50
CA ARG A 69 6.71 -11.05 0.59
C ARG A 69 6.61 -12.57 0.68
N LYS A 70 6.34 -13.12 1.87
CA LYS A 70 6.04 -14.56 2.03
C LYS A 70 4.74 -14.99 1.33
N LYS A 71 3.89 -14.04 0.98
CA LYS A 71 2.66 -14.22 0.21
C LYS A 71 2.83 -13.78 -1.25
N SER A 72 4.07 -13.64 -1.72
CA SER A 72 4.38 -13.26 -3.11
C SER A 72 3.83 -11.88 -3.51
N TRP A 73 3.69 -10.96 -2.55
CA TRP A 73 3.43 -9.56 -2.86
C TRP A 73 4.73 -8.89 -3.25
N ASP A 74 4.77 -8.42 -4.50
CA ASP A 74 5.96 -7.80 -5.08
C ASP A 74 5.77 -6.34 -5.44
N GLU A 75 6.88 -5.64 -5.60
CA GLU A 75 6.86 -4.26 -6.08
C GLU A 75 6.42 -4.26 -7.55
N SER A 76 5.46 -3.40 -7.87
CA SER A 76 5.03 -3.13 -9.25
C SER A 76 5.24 -1.66 -9.55
N ARG A 77 5.73 -1.36 -10.76
CA ARG A 77 5.96 0.01 -11.25
C ARG A 77 5.22 0.21 -12.55
N VAL A 78 4.50 1.32 -12.65
CA VAL A 78 3.78 1.73 -13.86
C VAL A 78 4.33 3.09 -14.28
N SER A 79 4.83 3.17 -15.51
CA SER A 79 5.33 4.40 -16.11
C SER A 79 4.26 5.02 -17.00
N TYR A 80 4.17 6.35 -17.00
CA TYR A 80 3.27 7.12 -17.86
C TYR A 80 3.86 8.50 -18.14
N TRP A 81 3.40 9.15 -19.21
CA TRP A 81 3.84 10.49 -19.62
C TRP A 81 2.79 11.55 -19.27
N VAL A 82 3.27 12.73 -18.89
CA VAL A 82 2.43 13.88 -18.53
C VAL A 82 2.73 15.06 -19.44
N THR A 83 1.74 15.94 -19.64
CA THR A 83 1.86 17.14 -20.47
C THR A 83 1.02 18.27 -19.91
N ARG A 84 1.20 19.51 -20.39
CA ARG A 84 0.41 20.68 -19.98
C ARG A 84 -0.98 20.73 -20.63
N SER A 85 -1.17 20.03 -21.76
CA SER A 85 -2.44 20.04 -22.49
C SER A 85 -3.45 19.08 -21.87
N GLU A 86 -4.50 19.62 -21.26
CA GLU A 86 -5.60 18.82 -20.68
C GLU A 86 -6.21 17.85 -21.71
N LYS A 87 -6.40 18.33 -22.95
CA LYS A 87 -6.94 17.51 -24.04
C LYS A 87 -6.06 16.29 -24.32
N LEU A 88 -4.74 16.47 -24.33
CA LEU A 88 -3.81 15.37 -24.56
C LEU A 88 -3.79 14.41 -23.37
N ILE A 89 -3.80 14.90 -22.12
CA ILE A 89 -3.86 14.04 -20.93
C ILE A 89 -5.08 13.10 -20.99
N ARG A 90 -6.27 13.65 -21.29
CA ARG A 90 -7.51 12.85 -21.38
C ARG A 90 -7.43 11.83 -22.52
N LYS A 91 -6.81 12.18 -23.64
CA LYS A 91 -6.63 11.29 -24.80
C LYS A 91 -5.68 10.14 -24.48
N THR A 92 -4.61 10.39 -23.73
CA THR A 92 -3.52 9.42 -23.55
C THR A 92 -3.64 8.56 -22.29
N LEU A 93 -4.58 8.86 -21.39
CA LEU A 93 -4.70 8.21 -20.07
C LEU A 93 -4.74 6.67 -20.10
N THR A 94 -5.38 6.08 -21.11
CA THR A 94 -5.53 4.62 -21.23
C THR A 94 -4.50 3.96 -22.15
N MET A 95 -3.57 4.73 -22.71
CA MET A 95 -2.55 4.25 -23.64
C MET A 95 -1.31 3.69 -22.92
N SER A 96 -0.49 2.88 -23.62
CA SER A 96 0.82 2.47 -23.09
C SER A 96 1.76 3.67 -22.94
N ALA A 97 2.79 3.55 -22.10
CA ALA A 97 3.76 4.63 -21.93
C ALA A 97 4.41 5.07 -23.26
N GLU A 98 4.71 4.14 -24.16
CA GLU A 98 5.30 4.41 -25.47
C GLU A 98 4.32 5.15 -26.39
N GLU A 99 3.03 4.79 -26.34
CA GLU A 99 1.96 5.45 -27.09
C GLU A 99 1.67 6.85 -26.56
N GLN A 100 1.58 7.01 -25.24
CA GLN A 100 1.42 8.31 -24.59
C GLN A 100 2.52 9.27 -25.04
N LYS A 101 3.78 8.82 -25.03
CA LYS A 101 4.92 9.63 -25.47
C LYS A 101 4.76 10.09 -26.93
N ARG A 102 4.51 9.14 -27.83
CA ARG A 102 4.35 9.42 -29.27
C ARG A 102 3.22 10.43 -29.53
N GLU A 103 2.10 10.29 -28.84
CA GLU A 103 0.95 11.17 -28.99
C GLU A 103 1.16 12.56 -28.39
N ILE A 104 1.96 12.68 -27.32
CA ILE A 104 2.26 13.97 -26.67
C ILE A 104 3.30 14.77 -27.47
N GLU A 105 4.25 14.09 -28.12
CA GLU A 105 5.34 14.71 -28.88
C GLU A 105 4.98 15.02 -30.34
N ALA A 106 3.86 14.48 -30.85
CA ALA A 106 3.35 14.74 -32.21
C ALA A 106 2.78 16.16 -32.38
#